data_AF-A0A938RE06-F1
#
_entry.id   AF-A0A938RE06-F1
#
_cell.length_a   1.000
_cell.length_b   1.000
_cell.length_c   1.000
_cell.angle_alpha   90.00
_cell.angle_beta   90.00
_cell.angle_gamma   90.00
#
_symmetry.space_group_name_H-M   'P 1'
#
loop_
_entity.id
_entity.type
_entity.pdbx_description
1 polymer ?
#
loop_
_entity_poly.entity_id
_entity_poly.type
_entity_poly.pdbx_seq_one_letter_code
_entity_poly.pdbx_strand_id
1 'polypeptide(L)'
;MNHSFLQDALIYLGAAILFVPIAKRLGMGSVLGYLLAGIAIGPFFLGLVGGEGKDLMHFAEFGVVLMLFLIGLELEPAHFWEMRRLILGSGAAQMGFTTLLFFALFIQIGFDWRAALAVGFALSMSSTAIVLQTLREKGLAQTQSGKSAFAVLLFQDISVIPILAVLPLLAIATAKATEGEPITFIGGLPGWAQTLALLCAVGVVILSGRFVIVPFLRFIARIHLRELLTASALFIVMAAAYLMELVGLSPALGTFLAGVVLANSEYRHELESDIEPFKGILLGLFFISVGASINFALILDRPLMIIALLGGVIAIKSAVLLLTGTLTRLKFDQNLLFTFSLAQVGEFAFVLFSFMHQLHIVSAQWTDTLMGVTAISMTATPLLLLINERLILPRFGTPERVEKAADAIDLQHPVILAGFGPFGSTVGRFLRANGIEATILDNDSDRVDMLRKMGFKVFYGDATRVDILKAAGADQAKILIAAIGSPEINKELVDKAQQLFPHLEIMVRAENRFDAYEFMDMGLKDIYRETLDTSVRLGIDVLFKLGFRRYSATRAGQNFIKYDEAAMRQLVTHRHDESIYIFNVKEQIRLEEQLLTNDREADPTLNDHAWDSDRFVKPSTDGPAK
;
A
#
# COMPACT_ATOMS: atom_id res chain seq x y z
N MET A 1 23.65 -13.53 -35.73
CA MET A 1 23.32 -12.10 -35.59
C MET A 1 21.79 -11.94 -35.58
N ASN A 2 21.26 -11.47 -34.46
CA ASN A 2 20.03 -10.69 -34.26
C ASN A 2 18.61 -11.29 -34.46
N HIS A 3 18.44 -12.56 -34.83
CA HIS A 3 17.08 -13.14 -34.90
C HIS A 3 16.46 -13.54 -33.54
N SER A 4 17.25 -13.76 -32.46
CA SER A 4 16.69 -14.12 -31.14
C SER A 4 16.16 -12.92 -30.36
N PHE A 5 16.92 -11.82 -30.23
CA PHE A 5 16.52 -10.69 -29.35
C PHE A 5 15.15 -10.08 -29.69
N LEU A 6 14.89 -9.76 -30.97
CA LEU A 6 13.61 -9.19 -31.39
C LEU A 6 12.47 -10.21 -31.25
N GLN A 7 12.75 -11.48 -31.49
CA GLN A 7 11.80 -12.57 -31.31
C GLN A 7 11.44 -12.74 -29.83
N ASP A 8 12.43 -12.76 -28.95
CA ASP A 8 12.25 -12.83 -27.50
C ASP A 8 11.46 -11.63 -27.01
N ALA A 9 11.87 -10.40 -27.37
CA ALA A 9 11.15 -9.19 -27.01
C ALA A 9 9.68 -9.22 -27.46
N LEU A 10 9.39 -9.71 -28.67
CA LEU A 10 8.03 -9.87 -29.17
C LEU A 10 7.25 -10.92 -28.37
N ILE A 11 7.87 -12.03 -27.98
CA ILE A 11 7.24 -13.07 -27.16
C ILE A 11 6.96 -12.54 -25.75
N TYR A 12 7.93 -11.88 -25.09
CA TYR A 12 7.76 -11.27 -23.77
C TYR A 12 6.63 -10.23 -23.75
N LEU A 13 6.67 -9.27 -24.68
CA LEU A 13 5.65 -8.22 -24.78
C LEU A 13 4.28 -8.79 -25.18
N GLY A 14 4.24 -9.72 -26.12
CA GLY A 14 3.01 -10.38 -26.54
C GLY A 14 2.36 -11.17 -25.39
N ALA A 15 3.15 -11.89 -24.60
CA ALA A 15 2.66 -12.60 -23.43
C ALA A 15 2.15 -11.63 -22.35
N ALA A 16 2.85 -10.53 -22.08
CA ALA A 16 2.37 -9.48 -21.18
C ALA A 16 1.00 -8.92 -21.62
N ILE A 17 0.86 -8.56 -22.91
CA ILE A 17 -0.38 -8.01 -23.48
C ILE A 17 -1.55 -8.99 -23.38
N LEU A 18 -1.28 -10.30 -23.42
CA LEU A 18 -2.31 -11.32 -23.31
C LEU A 18 -2.69 -11.65 -21.86
N PHE A 19 -1.70 -11.99 -21.02
CA PHE A 19 -1.94 -12.55 -19.69
C PHE A 19 -2.27 -11.49 -18.63
N VAL A 20 -1.75 -10.27 -18.75
CA VAL A 20 -2.01 -9.20 -17.76
C VAL A 20 -3.49 -8.79 -17.75
N PRO A 21 -4.16 -8.52 -18.89
CA PRO A 21 -5.59 -8.24 -18.90
C PRO A 21 -6.45 -9.40 -18.39
N ILE A 22 -6.04 -10.66 -18.67
CA ILE A 22 -6.74 -11.85 -18.17
C ILE A 22 -6.66 -11.91 -16.64
N ALA A 23 -5.46 -11.72 -16.07
CA ALA A 23 -5.28 -11.69 -14.63
C ALA A 23 -6.12 -10.59 -13.97
N LYS A 24 -6.12 -9.38 -14.55
CA LYS A 24 -6.92 -8.25 -14.07
C LYS A 24 -8.43 -8.54 -14.10
N ARG A 25 -8.93 -9.20 -15.16
CA ARG A 25 -10.35 -9.62 -15.24
C ARG A 25 -10.74 -10.66 -14.20
N LEU A 26 -9.79 -11.50 -13.78
CA LEU A 26 -10.00 -12.49 -12.72
C LEU A 26 -9.86 -11.88 -11.31
N GLY A 27 -9.69 -10.57 -11.18
CA GLY A 27 -9.49 -9.89 -9.90
C GLY A 27 -8.10 -10.10 -9.29
N MET A 28 -7.12 -10.49 -10.11
CA MET A 28 -5.72 -10.62 -9.69
C MET A 28 -4.91 -9.37 -10.09
N GLY A 29 -3.90 -9.03 -9.29
CA GLY A 29 -2.97 -7.94 -9.61
C GLY A 29 -2.16 -8.19 -10.90
N SER A 30 -1.64 -7.13 -11.52
CA SER A 30 -0.86 -7.20 -12.76
C SER A 30 0.42 -8.04 -12.62
N VAL A 31 1.04 -8.02 -11.44
CA VAL A 31 2.21 -8.83 -11.08
C VAL A 31 1.96 -10.33 -11.32
N LEU A 32 0.81 -10.84 -10.92
CA LEU A 32 0.45 -12.25 -11.15
C LEU A 32 0.25 -12.54 -12.64
N GLY A 33 -0.26 -11.58 -13.41
CA GLY A 33 -0.37 -11.70 -14.86
C GLY A 33 0.99 -11.84 -15.55
N TYR A 34 1.99 -11.07 -15.12
CA TYR A 34 3.36 -11.18 -15.61
C TYR A 34 4.02 -12.51 -15.22
N LEU A 35 3.82 -12.98 -13.99
CA LEU A 35 4.32 -14.27 -13.54
C LEU A 35 3.72 -15.42 -14.35
N LEU A 36 2.40 -15.41 -14.57
CA LEU A 36 1.70 -16.41 -15.39
C LEU A 36 2.16 -16.38 -16.86
N ALA A 37 2.41 -15.19 -17.42
CA ALA A 37 3.00 -15.05 -18.74
C ALA A 37 4.35 -15.76 -18.83
N GLY A 38 5.22 -15.56 -17.84
CA GLY A 38 6.53 -16.22 -17.74
C GLY A 38 6.43 -17.73 -17.68
N ILE A 39 5.56 -18.24 -16.82
CA ILE A 39 5.28 -19.68 -16.70
C ILE A 39 4.82 -20.25 -18.04
N ALA A 40 3.92 -19.56 -18.74
CA ALA A 40 3.38 -20.03 -20.01
C ALA A 40 4.43 -20.06 -21.14
N ILE A 41 5.22 -18.99 -21.30
CA ILE A 41 6.23 -18.90 -22.38
C ILE A 41 7.53 -19.64 -22.06
N GLY A 42 7.74 -19.96 -20.78
CA GLY A 42 8.96 -20.60 -20.29
C GLY A 42 9.22 -21.99 -20.86
N PRO A 43 10.41 -22.55 -20.60
CA PRO A 43 10.91 -23.77 -21.20
C PRO A 43 10.03 -25.00 -20.93
N PHE A 44 9.28 -24.98 -19.83
CA PHE A 44 8.46 -26.13 -19.40
C PHE A 44 7.10 -26.23 -20.10
N PHE A 45 6.48 -25.11 -20.50
CA PHE A 45 5.14 -25.11 -21.10
C PHE A 45 5.19 -24.98 -22.61
N LEU A 46 5.34 -23.75 -23.13
CA LEU A 46 5.38 -23.51 -24.57
C LEU A 46 6.80 -23.62 -25.15
N GLY A 47 7.84 -23.53 -24.31
CA GLY A 47 9.24 -23.64 -24.76
C GLY A 47 9.67 -22.51 -25.69
N LEU A 48 8.95 -21.38 -25.66
CA LEU A 48 9.19 -20.25 -26.57
C LEU A 48 10.43 -19.45 -26.18
N VAL A 49 10.81 -19.50 -24.90
CA VAL A 49 11.96 -18.80 -24.34
C VAL A 49 12.72 -19.73 -23.39
N GLY A 50 14.05 -19.57 -23.30
CA GLY A 50 14.89 -20.29 -22.32
C GLY A 50 15.57 -21.57 -22.81
N GLY A 51 15.57 -21.85 -24.12
CA GLY A 51 16.28 -22.99 -24.72
C GLY A 51 17.82 -22.91 -24.66
N GLU A 52 18.37 -21.70 -24.51
CA GLU A 52 19.79 -21.42 -24.28
C GLU A 52 19.90 -20.54 -23.02
N GLY A 53 20.10 -21.15 -21.85
CA GLY A 53 19.92 -20.55 -20.52
C GLY A 53 20.77 -19.33 -20.13
N LYS A 54 21.46 -18.67 -21.07
CA LYS A 54 22.28 -17.46 -20.80
C LYS A 54 21.52 -16.15 -21.02
N ASP A 55 20.64 -16.07 -22.02
CA ASP A 55 19.97 -14.79 -22.36
C ASP A 55 18.86 -14.43 -21.37
N LEU A 56 18.19 -15.44 -20.78
CA LEU A 56 17.09 -15.24 -19.81
C LEU A 56 17.56 -14.54 -18.51
N MET A 57 18.78 -14.85 -18.04
CA MET A 57 19.34 -14.27 -16.81
C MET A 57 19.69 -12.79 -16.97
N HIS A 58 20.20 -12.36 -18.13
CA HIS A 58 20.60 -10.97 -18.38
C HIS A 58 19.38 -10.03 -18.39
N PHE A 59 18.24 -10.47 -18.95
CA PHE A 59 17.00 -9.69 -18.89
C PHE A 59 16.42 -9.61 -17.47
N ALA A 60 16.49 -10.70 -16.70
CA ALA A 60 16.06 -10.72 -15.31
C ALA A 60 16.91 -9.76 -14.47
N GLU A 61 18.24 -9.83 -14.60
CA GLU A 61 19.19 -8.96 -13.92
C GLU A 61 18.95 -7.49 -14.27
N PHE A 62 18.74 -7.16 -15.55
CA PHE A 62 18.42 -5.80 -15.97
C PHE A 62 17.10 -5.27 -15.35
N GLY A 63 16.06 -6.10 -15.31
CA GLY A 63 14.79 -5.78 -14.65
C GLY A 63 14.95 -5.51 -13.16
N VAL A 64 15.74 -6.35 -12.46
CA VAL A 64 16.08 -6.18 -11.03
C VAL A 64 16.82 -4.87 -10.78
N VAL A 65 17.84 -4.59 -11.59
CA VAL A 65 18.71 -3.42 -11.45
C VAL A 65 17.89 -2.13 -11.55
N LEU A 66 16.98 -2.03 -12.52
CA LEU A 66 16.11 -0.86 -12.66
C LEU A 66 15.00 -0.80 -11.61
N MET A 67 14.45 -1.95 -11.19
CA MET A 67 13.47 -1.99 -10.10
C MET A 67 14.06 -1.43 -8.81
N LEU A 68 15.28 -1.84 -8.46
CA LEU A 68 15.98 -1.37 -7.28
C LEU A 68 16.28 0.13 -7.33
N PHE A 69 16.57 0.66 -8.50
CA PHE A 69 16.71 2.11 -8.69
C PHE A 69 15.41 2.87 -8.41
N LEU A 70 14.31 2.40 -9.00
CA LEU A 70 12.98 3.00 -8.81
C LEU A 70 12.55 2.97 -7.35
N ILE A 71 12.75 1.84 -6.68
CA ILE A 71 12.47 1.72 -5.25
C ILE A 71 13.37 2.67 -4.45
N GLY A 72 14.65 2.79 -4.81
CA GLY A 72 15.55 3.78 -4.23
C GLY A 72 15.03 5.22 -4.38
N LEU A 73 14.42 5.58 -5.53
CA LEU A 73 13.81 6.89 -5.78
C LEU A 73 12.50 7.12 -4.97
N GLU A 74 11.73 6.06 -4.76
CA GLU A 74 10.47 6.09 -4.02
C GLU A 74 10.66 6.27 -2.52
N LEU A 75 11.81 5.84 -1.98
CA LEU A 75 12.14 6.02 -0.57
C LEU A 75 12.23 7.51 -0.22
N GLU A 76 11.21 8.01 0.49
CA GLU A 76 11.18 9.35 1.05
C GLU A 76 11.73 9.34 2.49
N PRO A 77 12.97 9.83 2.73
CA PRO A 77 13.59 9.72 4.07
C PRO A 77 12.84 10.52 5.14
N ALA A 78 12.11 11.57 4.74
CA ALA A 78 11.28 12.36 5.62
C ALA A 78 10.10 11.53 6.18
N HIS A 79 9.38 10.80 5.32
CA HIS A 79 8.24 9.97 5.69
C HIS A 79 8.65 8.83 6.64
N PHE A 80 9.83 8.24 6.40
CA PHE A 80 10.45 7.28 7.31
C PHE A 80 10.63 7.86 8.72
N TRP A 81 11.10 9.10 8.83
CA TRP A 81 11.40 9.72 10.13
C TRP A 81 10.14 9.99 10.96
N GLU A 82 9.04 10.34 10.30
CA GLU A 82 7.73 10.53 10.94
C GLU A 82 7.20 9.21 11.52
N MET A 83 7.33 8.11 10.77
CA MET A 83 6.85 6.78 11.15
C MET A 83 7.88 5.91 11.89
N ARG A 84 9.05 6.46 12.26
CA ARG A 84 10.21 5.71 12.77
C ARG A 84 9.92 4.75 13.92
N ARG A 85 8.98 5.08 14.81
CA ARG A 85 8.61 4.21 15.95
C ARG A 85 7.90 2.94 15.47
N LEU A 86 7.03 3.06 14.48
CA LEU A 86 6.32 1.93 13.90
C LEU A 86 7.29 1.11 13.03
N ILE A 87 8.08 1.77 12.19
CA ILE A 87 9.04 1.12 11.27
C ILE A 87 10.14 0.36 12.04
N LEU A 88 10.83 1.02 12.98
CA LEU A 88 11.87 0.37 13.80
C LEU A 88 11.30 -0.59 14.84
N GLY A 89 10.01 -0.47 15.18
CA GLY A 89 9.32 -1.38 16.10
C GLY A 89 8.83 -2.62 15.38
N SER A 90 7.76 -2.49 14.59
CA SER A 90 7.09 -3.61 13.93
C SER A 90 7.92 -4.21 12.81
N GLY A 91 8.54 -3.37 11.97
CA GLY A 91 9.37 -3.83 10.84
C GLY A 91 10.59 -4.61 11.30
N ALA A 92 11.37 -4.04 12.23
CA ALA A 92 12.56 -4.70 12.75
C ALA A 92 12.22 -5.98 13.54
N ALA A 93 11.16 -5.96 14.36
CA ALA A 93 10.72 -7.15 15.08
C ALA A 93 10.28 -8.26 14.11
N GLN A 94 9.46 -7.93 13.11
CA GLN A 94 9.01 -8.91 12.12
C GLN A 94 10.19 -9.51 11.37
N MET A 95 11.08 -8.68 10.80
CA MET A 95 12.20 -9.15 10.00
C MET A 95 13.20 -9.95 10.85
N GLY A 96 13.52 -9.46 12.05
CA GLY A 96 14.45 -10.10 12.98
C GLY A 96 13.96 -11.46 13.47
N PHE A 97 12.72 -11.56 13.95
CA PHE A 97 12.15 -12.83 14.40
C PHE A 97 11.98 -13.82 13.25
N THR A 98 11.55 -13.35 12.08
CA THR A 98 11.41 -14.23 10.90
C THR A 98 12.76 -14.77 10.45
N THR A 99 13.78 -13.90 10.36
CA THR A 99 15.15 -14.30 10.03
C THR A 99 15.70 -15.30 11.03
N LEU A 100 15.49 -15.07 12.34
CA LEU A 100 15.97 -15.97 13.39
C LEU A 100 15.32 -17.35 13.33
N LEU A 101 14.00 -17.42 13.11
CA LEU A 101 13.29 -18.70 13.01
C LEU A 101 13.68 -19.48 11.76
N PHE A 102 13.81 -18.82 10.60
CA PHE A 102 14.32 -19.48 9.40
C PHE A 102 15.79 -19.90 9.56
N PHE A 103 16.64 -19.05 10.15
CA PHE A 103 18.01 -19.41 10.47
C PHE A 103 18.06 -20.71 11.30
N ALA A 104 17.29 -20.79 12.39
CA ALA A 104 17.22 -21.98 13.23
C ALA A 104 16.70 -23.20 12.45
N LEU A 105 15.68 -23.02 11.62
CA LEU A 105 15.13 -24.09 10.78
C LEU A 105 16.17 -24.63 9.79
N PHE A 106 16.85 -23.75 9.05
CA PHE A 106 17.82 -24.16 8.03
C PHE A 106 19.10 -24.77 8.63
N ILE A 107 19.52 -24.31 9.82
CA ILE A 107 20.56 -25.00 10.59
C ILE A 107 20.15 -26.46 10.88
N GLN A 108 18.90 -26.71 11.28
CA GLN A 108 18.41 -28.08 11.53
C GLN A 108 18.30 -28.92 10.26
N ILE A 109 18.02 -28.29 9.12
CA ILE A 109 18.03 -28.93 7.79
C ILE A 109 19.47 -29.26 7.32
N GLY A 110 20.49 -28.75 8.02
CA GLY A 110 21.90 -29.04 7.76
C GLY A 110 22.61 -27.98 6.93
N PHE A 111 22.06 -26.77 6.82
CA PHE A 111 22.75 -25.65 6.17
C PHE A 111 23.91 -25.18 7.04
N ASP A 112 24.97 -24.68 6.39
CA ASP A 112 25.96 -23.86 7.08
C ASP A 112 25.29 -22.58 7.64
N TRP A 113 25.80 -22.06 8.75
CA TRP A 113 25.21 -20.89 9.41
C TRP A 113 25.16 -19.65 8.51
N ARG A 114 26.09 -19.50 7.56
CA ARG A 114 26.10 -18.39 6.59
C ARG A 114 24.96 -18.53 5.60
N ALA A 115 24.78 -19.75 5.07
CA ALA A 115 23.69 -20.07 4.15
C ALA A 115 22.33 -19.96 4.84
N ALA A 116 22.21 -20.48 6.06
CA ALA A 116 20.99 -20.38 6.86
C ALA A 116 20.61 -18.93 7.16
N LEU A 117 21.58 -18.07 7.48
CA LEU A 117 21.35 -16.66 7.76
C LEU A 117 20.94 -15.90 6.49
N ALA A 118 21.64 -16.14 5.38
CA ALA A 118 21.35 -15.54 4.09
C ALA A 118 19.94 -15.91 3.57
N VAL A 119 19.56 -17.20 3.68
CA VAL A 119 18.21 -17.67 3.36
C VAL A 119 17.17 -17.09 4.33
N GLY A 120 17.50 -16.96 5.60
CA GLY A 120 16.64 -16.32 6.60
C GLY A 120 16.29 -14.87 6.24
N PHE A 121 17.28 -14.09 5.78
CA PHE A 121 17.04 -12.74 5.27
C PHE A 121 16.09 -12.76 4.07
N ALA A 122 16.36 -13.60 3.07
CA ALA A 122 15.54 -13.67 1.86
C ALA A 122 14.08 -14.04 2.14
N LEU A 123 13.84 -15.06 2.98
CA LEU A 123 12.48 -15.49 3.32
C LEU A 123 11.75 -14.52 4.26
N SER A 124 12.47 -13.65 4.97
CA SER A 124 11.85 -12.63 5.82
C SER A 124 11.08 -11.57 5.04
N MET A 125 11.50 -11.31 3.80
CA MET A 125 10.94 -10.30 2.90
C MET A 125 9.52 -10.63 2.47
N SER A 126 8.64 -9.64 2.45
CA SER A 126 7.25 -9.73 1.96
C SER A 126 7.09 -8.91 0.67
N SER A 127 6.03 -9.15 -0.10
CA SER A 127 5.84 -8.48 -1.41
C SER A 127 5.19 -7.11 -1.24
N THR A 128 5.92 -6.03 -1.51
CA THR A 128 5.42 -4.66 -1.33
C THR A 128 4.35 -4.34 -2.37
N ALA A 129 4.62 -4.62 -3.65
CA ALA A 129 3.72 -4.30 -4.74
C ALA A 129 2.35 -4.98 -4.58
N ILE A 130 2.33 -6.29 -4.29
CA ILE A 130 1.08 -7.06 -4.16
C ILE A 130 0.27 -6.57 -2.96
N VAL A 131 0.91 -6.30 -1.83
CA VAL A 131 0.22 -5.96 -0.58
C VAL A 131 -0.38 -4.58 -0.62
N LEU A 132 0.42 -3.56 -1.00
CA LEU A 132 -0.08 -2.19 -1.04
C LEU A 132 -1.16 -2.02 -2.12
N GLN A 133 -1.00 -2.69 -3.27
CA GLN A 133 -2.05 -2.71 -4.29
C GLN A 133 -3.34 -3.34 -3.75
N THR A 134 -3.25 -4.52 -3.12
CA THR A 134 -4.44 -5.21 -2.59
C THR A 134 -5.12 -4.40 -1.49
N LEU A 135 -4.36 -3.78 -0.58
CA LEU A 135 -4.90 -2.92 0.48
C LEU A 135 -5.58 -1.67 -0.09
N ARG A 136 -5.02 -1.07 -1.15
CA ARG A 136 -5.64 0.08 -1.83
C ARG A 136 -6.92 -0.31 -2.53
N GLU A 137 -6.90 -1.40 -3.31
CA GLU A 137 -8.07 -1.92 -4.04
C GLU A 137 -9.22 -2.29 -3.10
N LYS A 138 -8.92 -2.76 -1.89
CA LYS A 138 -9.91 -3.06 -0.85
C LYS A 138 -10.24 -1.90 0.09
N GLY A 139 -9.62 -0.72 -0.08
CA GLY A 139 -9.87 0.43 0.81
C GLY A 139 -9.38 0.25 2.24
N LEU A 140 -8.43 -0.65 2.44
CA LEU A 140 -7.85 -1.02 3.72
C LEU A 140 -6.52 -0.30 3.99
N ALA A 141 -5.98 0.47 3.03
CA ALA A 141 -4.70 1.16 3.18
C ALA A 141 -4.65 2.11 4.39
N GLN A 142 -5.79 2.71 4.76
CA GLN A 142 -5.88 3.70 5.84
C GLN A 142 -6.24 3.11 7.22
N THR A 143 -6.45 1.79 7.32
CA THR A 143 -6.69 1.10 8.59
C THR A 143 -5.39 0.94 9.38
N GLN A 144 -5.48 0.57 10.66
CA GLN A 144 -4.30 0.30 11.47
C GLN A 144 -3.46 -0.88 10.95
N SER A 145 -4.12 -1.91 10.41
CA SER A 145 -3.44 -3.03 9.76
C SER A 145 -2.72 -2.60 8.48
N GLY A 146 -3.32 -1.71 7.67
CA GLY A 146 -2.69 -1.15 6.47
C GLY A 146 -1.45 -0.33 6.78
N LYS A 147 -1.52 0.56 7.79
CA LYS A 147 -0.36 1.35 8.24
C LYS A 147 0.76 0.48 8.82
N SER A 148 0.40 -0.55 9.58
CA SER A 148 1.36 -1.50 10.13
C SER A 148 2.02 -2.33 9.04
N ALA A 149 1.25 -2.76 8.03
CA ALA A 149 1.77 -3.49 6.89
C ALA A 149 2.75 -2.65 6.08
N PHE A 150 2.39 -1.40 5.77
CA PHE A 150 3.28 -0.44 5.11
C PHE A 150 4.59 -0.23 5.89
N ALA A 151 4.52 -0.08 7.21
CA ALA A 151 5.71 0.10 8.04
C ALA A 151 6.68 -1.10 8.01
N VAL A 152 6.14 -2.33 7.99
CA VAL A 152 6.96 -3.55 7.83
C VAL A 152 7.59 -3.60 6.45
N LEU A 153 6.82 -3.38 5.40
CA LEU A 153 7.30 -3.40 4.01
C LEU A 153 8.39 -2.36 3.80
N LEU A 154 8.18 -1.13 4.26
CA LEU A 154 9.18 -0.07 4.16
C LEU A 154 10.47 -0.41 4.92
N PHE A 155 10.38 -1.05 6.09
CA PHE A 155 11.57 -1.52 6.80
C PHE A 155 12.33 -2.59 6.01
N GLN A 156 11.60 -3.54 5.40
CA GLN A 156 12.17 -4.60 4.58
C GLN A 156 12.88 -4.01 3.36
N ASP A 157 12.23 -3.10 2.63
CA ASP A 157 12.77 -2.45 1.44
C ASP A 157 14.07 -1.70 1.76
N ILE A 158 14.11 -0.96 2.88
CA ILE A 158 15.32 -0.29 3.37
C ILE A 158 16.39 -1.30 3.78
N SER A 159 16.00 -2.44 4.35
CA SER A 159 16.91 -3.48 4.81
C SER A 159 17.58 -4.26 3.68
N VAL A 160 17.10 -4.14 2.44
CA VAL A 160 17.74 -4.78 1.28
C VAL A 160 19.19 -4.31 1.13
N ILE A 161 19.51 -3.03 1.36
CA ILE A 161 20.88 -2.51 1.26
C ILE A 161 21.84 -3.21 2.23
N PRO A 162 21.61 -3.17 3.57
CA PRO A 162 22.52 -3.83 4.49
C PRO A 162 22.57 -5.34 4.25
N ILE A 163 21.47 -5.98 3.84
CA ILE A 163 21.49 -7.41 3.48
C ILE A 163 22.41 -7.66 2.29
N LEU A 164 22.25 -6.93 1.18
CA LEU A 164 23.11 -7.05 0.00
C LEU A 164 24.58 -6.74 0.31
N ALA A 165 24.86 -5.82 1.24
CA ALA A 165 26.22 -5.54 1.68
C ALA A 165 26.81 -6.65 2.56
N VAL A 166 25.98 -7.34 3.35
CA VAL A 166 26.40 -8.45 4.23
C VAL A 166 26.61 -9.75 3.44
N LEU A 167 25.84 -10.01 2.38
CA LEU A 167 25.92 -11.27 1.63
C LEU A 167 27.33 -11.61 1.12
N PRO A 168 28.10 -10.69 0.48
CA PRO A 168 29.49 -10.96 0.10
C PRO A 168 30.39 -11.34 1.27
N LEU A 169 30.17 -10.77 2.47
CA LEU A 169 30.93 -11.10 3.67
C LEU A 169 30.64 -12.53 4.16
N LEU A 170 29.45 -13.05 3.87
CA LEU A 170 29.05 -14.42 4.19
C LEU A 170 29.63 -15.46 3.22
N ALA A 171 30.03 -15.06 2.01
CA ALA A 171 30.59 -15.96 0.99
C ALA A 171 32.01 -16.47 1.33
N ILE A 172 32.71 -15.83 2.27
CA ILE A 172 34.16 -16.00 2.48
C ILE A 172 34.48 -17.21 3.37
N ALA A 173 34.74 -18.40 2.80
CA ALA A 173 35.77 -19.37 3.25
C ALA A 173 35.89 -20.67 2.41
N THR A 174 35.14 -20.89 1.32
CA THR A 174 35.21 -22.16 0.56
C THR A 174 35.76 -22.03 -0.86
N ALA A 175 35.91 -20.81 -1.40
CA ALA A 175 36.59 -20.60 -2.66
C ALA A 175 38.12 -20.57 -2.45
N LYS A 176 38.76 -21.75 -2.52
CA LYS A 176 40.11 -21.80 -3.10
C LYS A 176 39.97 -21.20 -4.50
N ALA A 177 40.58 -20.04 -4.74
CA ALA A 177 40.60 -19.40 -6.04
C ALA A 177 40.92 -20.46 -7.10
N THR A 178 39.93 -20.74 -7.96
CA THR A 178 40.14 -21.60 -9.11
C THR A 178 40.81 -20.72 -10.15
N GLU A 179 41.97 -21.12 -10.66
CA GLU A 179 42.71 -20.37 -11.68
C GLU A 179 41.82 -20.18 -12.92
N GLY A 180 41.35 -18.96 -13.18
CA GLY A 180 40.62 -18.64 -14.41
C GLY A 180 39.52 -17.56 -14.32
N GLU A 181 39.14 -17.06 -13.15
CA GLU A 181 38.12 -16.00 -13.08
C GLU A 181 38.64 -14.61 -13.48
N PRO A 182 37.79 -13.77 -14.10
CA PRO A 182 38.18 -12.44 -14.54
C PRO A 182 38.69 -11.61 -13.36
N ILE A 183 39.86 -11.00 -13.55
CA ILE A 183 40.56 -10.17 -12.57
C ILE A 183 39.69 -8.95 -12.26
N THR A 184 38.87 -9.03 -11.21
CA THR A 184 38.31 -7.82 -10.57
C THR A 184 39.47 -7.03 -9.97
N PHE A 185 39.37 -5.69 -9.97
CA PHE A 185 40.41 -4.79 -9.44
C PHE A 185 40.80 -5.07 -7.96
N ILE A 186 40.00 -5.90 -7.29
CA ILE A 186 40.04 -6.18 -5.85
C ILE A 186 40.47 -7.62 -5.55
N GLY A 187 40.49 -8.51 -6.56
CA GLY A 187 40.81 -9.94 -6.37
C GLY A 187 42.20 -10.23 -5.81
N GLY A 188 43.16 -9.29 -5.97
CA GLY A 188 44.52 -9.39 -5.42
C GLY A 188 44.74 -8.74 -4.04
N LEU A 189 43.72 -8.10 -3.45
CA LEU A 189 43.86 -7.34 -2.22
C LEU A 189 43.61 -8.20 -0.96
N PRO A 190 44.28 -7.92 0.18
CA PRO A 190 43.95 -8.52 1.47
C PRO A 190 42.47 -8.29 1.84
N GLY A 191 41.81 -9.24 2.52
CA GLY A 191 40.37 -9.17 2.81
C GLY A 191 39.90 -7.88 3.51
N TRP A 192 40.73 -7.25 4.35
CA TRP A 192 40.41 -5.95 4.95
C TRP A 192 40.44 -4.79 3.93
N ALA A 193 41.31 -4.86 2.93
CA ALA A 193 41.41 -3.89 1.85
C ALA A 193 40.29 -4.09 0.80
N GLN A 194 39.80 -5.32 0.62
CA GLN A 194 38.60 -5.59 -0.16
C GLN A 194 37.37 -4.95 0.50
N THR A 195 37.19 -5.14 1.81
CA THR A 195 36.12 -4.48 2.58
C THR A 195 36.24 -2.96 2.53
N LEU A 196 37.45 -2.41 2.62
CA LEU A 196 37.67 -0.96 2.53
C LEU A 196 37.35 -0.42 1.12
N ALA A 197 37.76 -1.12 0.06
CA ALA A 197 37.42 -0.76 -1.32
C ALA A 197 35.90 -0.77 -1.55
N LEU A 198 35.19 -1.74 -0.96
CA LEU A 198 33.73 -1.83 -0.94
C LEU A 198 33.10 -0.58 -0.31
N LEU A 199 33.53 -0.22 0.90
CA LEU A 199 33.04 0.94 1.63
C LEU A 199 33.36 2.25 0.89
N CYS A 200 34.55 2.34 0.28
CA CYS A 200 34.93 3.46 -0.56
C CYS A 200 34.04 3.58 -1.79
N ALA A 201 33.72 2.48 -2.49
CA ALA A 201 32.85 2.52 -3.67
C ALA A 201 31.44 2.98 -3.32
N VAL A 202 30.86 2.46 -2.24
CA VAL A 202 29.57 2.93 -1.70
C VAL A 202 29.64 4.41 -1.34
N GLY A 203 30.70 4.82 -0.64
CA GLY A 203 30.94 6.23 -0.30
C GLY A 203 31.06 7.13 -1.52
N VAL A 204 31.73 6.68 -2.59
CA VAL A 204 31.87 7.41 -3.86
C VAL A 204 30.51 7.58 -4.52
N VAL A 205 29.66 6.54 -4.59
CA VAL A 205 28.30 6.69 -5.16
C VAL A 205 27.49 7.72 -4.37
N ILE A 206 27.50 7.62 -3.03
CA ILE A 206 26.78 8.55 -2.16
C ILE A 206 27.27 10.00 -2.34
N LEU A 207 28.59 10.21 -2.33
CA LEU A 207 29.19 11.54 -2.52
C LEU A 207 28.95 12.08 -3.93
N SER A 208 29.10 11.23 -4.95
CA SER A 208 28.91 11.61 -6.35
C SER A 208 27.49 12.11 -6.61
N GLY A 209 26.49 11.57 -5.90
CA GLY A 209 25.12 12.02 -6.01
C GLY A 209 24.96 13.51 -5.69
N ARG A 210 25.49 13.97 -4.55
CA ARG A 210 25.39 15.38 -4.16
C ARG A 210 26.30 16.31 -4.96
N PHE A 211 27.52 15.88 -5.29
CA PHE A 211 28.55 16.76 -5.85
C PHE A 211 28.67 16.72 -7.37
N VAL A 212 28.23 15.64 -8.03
CA VAL A 212 28.37 15.44 -9.48
C VAL A 212 27.00 15.31 -10.13
N ILE A 213 26.18 14.38 -9.64
CA ILE A 213 24.90 14.01 -10.26
C ILE A 213 23.88 15.15 -10.15
N VAL A 214 23.68 15.75 -8.97
CA VAL A 214 22.72 16.86 -8.82
C VAL A 214 23.12 18.09 -9.66
N PRO A 215 24.38 18.56 -9.68
CA PRO A 215 24.80 19.63 -10.60
C PRO A 215 24.65 19.26 -12.08
N PHE A 216 24.92 18.01 -12.44
CA PHE A 216 24.71 17.50 -13.80
C PHE A 216 23.24 17.57 -14.19
N LEU A 217 22.32 17.06 -13.36
CA LEU A 217 20.88 17.16 -13.59
C LEU A 217 20.41 18.61 -13.69
N ARG A 218 20.94 19.51 -12.87
CA ARG A 218 20.65 20.95 -12.96
C ARG A 218 21.10 21.57 -14.29
N PHE A 219 22.23 21.12 -14.83
CA PHE A 219 22.69 21.55 -16.15
C PHE A 219 21.73 21.07 -17.25
N ILE A 220 21.31 19.80 -17.18
CA ILE A 220 20.37 19.19 -18.12
C ILE A 220 18.98 19.83 -18.06
N ALA A 221 18.45 20.06 -16.86
CA ALA A 221 17.14 20.66 -16.64
C ALA A 221 17.03 22.07 -17.26
N ARG A 222 18.13 22.83 -17.29
CA ARG A 222 18.18 24.16 -17.96
C ARG A 222 17.97 24.09 -19.47
N ILE A 223 18.14 22.92 -20.08
CA ILE A 223 17.93 22.71 -21.53
C ILE A 223 16.42 22.53 -21.83
N HIS A 224 15.58 22.28 -20.81
CA HIS A 224 14.12 22.12 -20.92
C HIS A 224 13.67 21.01 -21.90
N LEU A 225 14.48 19.96 -22.06
CA LEU A 225 14.15 18.77 -22.84
C LEU A 225 13.93 17.58 -21.90
N ARG A 226 12.68 17.11 -21.83
CA ARG A 226 12.26 16.03 -20.94
C ARG A 226 12.98 14.72 -21.26
N GLU A 227 13.16 14.43 -22.56
CA GLU A 227 13.86 13.25 -23.05
C GLU A 227 15.32 13.20 -22.56
N LEU A 228 15.95 14.37 -22.41
CA LEU A 228 17.33 14.49 -21.97
C LEU A 228 17.46 14.25 -20.47
N LEU A 229 16.44 14.62 -19.69
CA LEU A 229 16.34 14.32 -18.26
C LEU A 229 16.15 12.81 -18.04
N THR A 230 15.24 12.17 -18.79
CA THR A 230 15.04 10.71 -18.76
C THR A 230 16.31 9.96 -19.16
N ALA A 231 16.98 10.37 -20.25
CA ALA A 231 18.23 9.76 -20.70
C ALA A 231 19.35 9.92 -19.67
N SER A 232 19.42 11.07 -18.99
CA SER A 232 20.38 11.33 -17.91
C SER A 232 20.13 10.42 -16.71
N ALA A 233 18.88 10.18 -16.35
CA ALA A 233 18.51 9.26 -15.28
C ALA A 233 18.98 7.84 -15.59
N LEU A 234 18.65 7.32 -16.77
CA LEU A 234 19.08 5.99 -17.22
C LEU A 234 20.62 5.90 -17.29
N PHE A 235 21.29 6.96 -17.74
CA PHE A 235 22.75 7.02 -17.74
C PHE A 235 23.32 6.91 -16.33
N ILE A 236 22.77 7.63 -15.35
CA ILE A 236 23.20 7.56 -13.94
C ILE A 236 23.02 6.14 -13.39
N VAL A 237 21.88 5.50 -13.69
CA VAL A 237 21.62 4.10 -13.30
C VAL A 237 22.68 3.18 -13.88
N MET A 238 22.91 3.24 -15.19
CA MET A 238 23.89 2.40 -15.87
C MET A 238 25.32 2.66 -15.38
N ALA A 239 25.68 3.92 -15.12
CA ALA A 239 26.98 4.29 -14.59
C ALA A 239 27.20 3.75 -13.17
N ALA A 240 26.17 3.81 -12.31
CA ALA A 240 26.24 3.28 -10.95
C ALA A 240 26.28 1.74 -10.93
N ALA A 241 25.49 1.08 -11.78
CA ALA A 241 25.53 -0.36 -12.00
C ALA A 241 26.94 -0.82 -12.40
N TYR A 242 27.50 -0.18 -13.43
CA TYR A 242 28.82 -0.51 -13.98
C TYR A 242 29.94 -0.23 -12.96
N LEU A 243 29.85 0.86 -12.20
CA LEU A 243 30.82 1.15 -11.14
C LEU A 243 30.84 0.04 -10.08
N MET A 244 29.69 -0.49 -9.70
CA MET A 244 29.62 -1.60 -8.74
C MET A 244 30.21 -2.88 -9.32
N GLU A 245 29.94 -3.18 -10.59
CA GLU A 245 30.51 -4.33 -11.28
C GLU A 245 32.06 -4.29 -11.28
N LEU A 246 32.65 -3.11 -11.51
CA LEU A 246 34.12 -2.91 -11.45
C LEU A 246 34.73 -3.23 -10.07
N VAL A 247 33.96 -3.01 -9.00
CA VAL A 247 34.34 -3.24 -7.60
C VAL A 247 33.90 -4.65 -7.14
N GLY A 248 33.42 -5.50 -8.06
CA GLY A 248 32.96 -6.85 -7.74
C GLY A 248 31.70 -6.88 -6.86
N LEU A 249 30.92 -5.79 -6.86
CA LEU A 249 29.63 -5.68 -6.22
C LEU A 249 28.50 -5.93 -7.22
N SER A 250 27.34 -6.34 -6.72
CA SER A 250 26.17 -6.52 -7.58
C SER A 250 25.74 -5.19 -8.20
N PRO A 251 25.48 -5.13 -9.52
CA PRO A 251 24.92 -3.95 -10.18
C PRO A 251 23.66 -3.41 -9.48
N ALA A 252 22.85 -4.31 -8.93
CA ALA A 252 21.66 -4.07 -8.13
C ALA A 252 21.90 -3.09 -6.95
N LEU A 253 23.02 -3.23 -6.26
CA LEU A 253 23.37 -2.38 -5.12
C LEU A 253 23.67 -0.94 -5.59
N GLY A 254 24.35 -0.80 -6.73
CA GLY A 254 24.74 0.50 -7.28
C GLY A 254 23.55 1.31 -7.73
N THR A 255 22.59 0.66 -8.38
CA THR A 255 21.39 1.33 -8.88
C THR A 255 20.42 1.66 -7.77
N PHE A 256 20.29 0.81 -6.76
CA PHE A 256 19.57 1.18 -5.54
C PHE A 256 20.15 2.44 -4.88
N LEU A 257 21.47 2.46 -4.65
CA LEU A 257 22.15 3.59 -4.03
C LEU A 257 21.98 4.88 -4.87
N ALA A 258 22.08 4.77 -6.19
CA ALA A 258 21.82 5.89 -7.10
C ALA A 258 20.39 6.43 -6.93
N GLY A 259 19.40 5.55 -6.82
CA GLY A 259 18.00 5.90 -6.56
C GLY A 259 17.84 6.67 -5.24
N VAL A 260 18.38 6.14 -4.13
CA VAL A 260 18.30 6.79 -2.81
C VAL A 260 18.93 8.18 -2.80
N VAL A 261 20.07 8.34 -3.47
CA VAL A 261 20.73 9.65 -3.49
C VAL A 261 19.94 10.65 -4.32
N LEU A 262 19.31 10.20 -5.41
CA LEU A 262 18.43 11.02 -6.24
C LEU A 262 17.07 11.31 -5.57
N ALA A 263 16.59 10.45 -4.67
CA ALA A 263 15.36 10.68 -3.92
C ALA A 263 15.41 11.97 -3.07
N ASN A 264 16.60 12.39 -2.64
CA ASN A 264 16.80 13.65 -1.91
C ASN A 264 17.07 14.87 -2.83
N SER A 265 16.94 14.73 -4.15
CA SER A 265 17.19 15.82 -5.11
C SER A 265 15.95 16.64 -5.43
N GLU A 266 16.15 17.90 -5.84
CA GLU A 266 15.08 18.78 -6.32
C GLU A 266 14.35 18.24 -7.57
N TYR A 267 14.96 17.28 -8.28
CA TYR A 267 14.43 16.66 -9.50
C TYR A 267 13.74 15.30 -9.26
N ARG A 268 13.57 14.84 -8.01
CA ARG A 268 12.96 13.53 -7.70
C ARG A 268 11.65 13.32 -8.45
N HIS A 269 10.70 14.26 -8.33
CA HIS A 269 9.36 14.12 -8.89
C HIS A 269 9.37 14.10 -10.43
N GLU A 270 10.26 14.87 -11.06
CA GLU A 270 10.42 14.85 -12.52
C GLU A 270 11.01 13.52 -12.98
N LEU A 271 12.08 13.06 -12.32
CA LEU A 271 12.70 11.76 -12.60
C LEU A 271 11.74 10.58 -12.37
N GLU A 272 10.99 10.61 -11.29
CA GLU A 272 9.97 9.61 -10.97
C GLU A 272 8.88 9.59 -12.05
N SER A 273 8.31 10.74 -12.41
CA SER A 273 7.27 10.83 -13.45
C SER A 273 7.77 10.38 -14.83
N ASP A 274 9.04 10.65 -15.14
CA ASP A 274 9.65 10.29 -16.43
C ASP A 274 9.99 8.81 -16.54
N ILE A 275 10.25 8.15 -15.42
CA ILE A 275 10.67 6.74 -15.36
C ILE A 275 9.49 5.82 -15.00
N GLU A 276 8.41 6.35 -14.44
CA GLU A 276 7.17 5.60 -14.13
C GLU A 276 6.65 4.75 -15.32
N PRO A 277 6.66 5.23 -16.59
CA PRO A 277 6.27 4.38 -17.72
C PRO A 277 7.18 3.16 -17.91
N PHE A 278 8.46 3.28 -17.59
CA PHE A 278 9.42 2.19 -17.65
C PHE A 278 9.25 1.23 -16.47
N LYS A 279 8.94 1.74 -15.27
CA LYS A 279 8.71 0.93 -14.06
C LYS A 279 7.75 -0.23 -14.31
N GLY A 280 6.58 0.06 -14.88
CA GLY A 280 5.57 -0.98 -15.14
C GLY A 280 6.04 -2.06 -16.12
N ILE A 281 6.79 -1.67 -17.16
CA ILE A 281 7.33 -2.59 -18.17
C ILE A 281 8.47 -3.43 -17.58
N LEU A 282 9.33 -2.82 -16.76
CA LEU A 282 10.50 -3.47 -16.17
C LEU A 282 10.13 -4.43 -15.04
N LEU A 283 9.15 -4.06 -14.20
CA LEU A 283 8.50 -4.98 -13.27
C LEU A 283 7.89 -6.16 -14.02
N GLY A 284 7.23 -5.88 -15.14
CA GLY A 284 6.68 -6.92 -16.01
C GLY A 284 7.74 -7.88 -16.52
N LEU A 285 8.81 -7.35 -17.10
CA LEU A 285 9.94 -8.15 -17.59
C LEU A 285 10.56 -9.00 -16.48
N PHE A 286 10.79 -8.42 -15.29
CA PHE A 286 11.29 -9.15 -14.13
C PHE A 286 10.39 -10.35 -13.78
N PHE A 287 9.09 -10.13 -13.58
CA PHE A 287 8.18 -11.20 -13.19
C PHE A 287 7.97 -12.24 -14.28
N ILE A 288 8.02 -11.87 -15.56
CA ILE A 288 7.99 -12.83 -16.66
C ILE A 288 9.27 -13.67 -16.65
N SER A 289 10.44 -13.06 -16.50
CA SER A 289 11.71 -13.80 -16.43
C SER A 289 11.75 -14.75 -15.23
N VAL A 290 11.27 -14.30 -14.07
CA VAL A 290 11.13 -15.14 -12.87
C VAL A 290 10.16 -16.29 -13.13
N GLY A 291 9.01 -16.04 -13.76
CA GLY A 291 8.05 -17.10 -14.10
C GLY A 291 8.64 -18.14 -15.06
N ALA A 292 9.43 -17.70 -16.02
CA ALA A 292 10.12 -18.56 -16.98
C ALA A 292 11.29 -19.33 -16.34
N SER A 293 11.91 -18.81 -15.28
CA SER A 293 13.01 -19.50 -14.57
C SER A 293 12.54 -20.56 -13.57
N ILE A 294 11.22 -20.70 -13.33
CA ILE A 294 10.70 -21.71 -12.42
C ILE A 294 10.94 -23.12 -12.98
N ASN A 295 11.72 -23.91 -12.24
CA ASN A 295 11.98 -25.30 -12.58
C ASN A 295 10.80 -26.19 -12.16
N PHE A 296 9.81 -26.34 -13.03
CA PHE A 296 8.65 -27.19 -12.78
C PHE A 296 8.97 -28.69 -12.68
N ALA A 297 10.06 -29.16 -13.33
CA ALA A 297 10.50 -30.54 -13.18
C ALA A 297 10.88 -30.82 -11.71
N LEU A 298 11.62 -29.92 -11.08
CA LEU A 298 11.96 -30.01 -9.65
C LEU A 298 10.70 -30.02 -8.77
N ILE A 299 9.69 -29.24 -9.13
CA ILE A 299 8.41 -29.19 -8.39
C ILE A 299 7.67 -30.52 -8.47
N LEU A 300 7.64 -31.15 -9.65
CA LEU A 300 6.98 -32.42 -9.88
C LEU A 300 7.77 -33.62 -9.32
N ASP A 301 9.09 -33.52 -9.28
CA ASP A 301 9.95 -34.57 -8.71
C ASP A 301 9.88 -34.60 -7.18
N ARG A 302 9.71 -33.44 -6.52
CA ARG A 302 9.68 -33.33 -5.05
C ARG A 302 8.50 -32.49 -4.51
N PRO A 303 7.24 -32.84 -4.86
CA PRO A 303 6.09 -32.01 -4.52
C PRO A 303 5.87 -31.93 -3.01
N LEU A 304 6.11 -33.02 -2.27
CA LEU A 304 5.97 -33.04 -0.81
C LEU A 304 6.93 -32.08 -0.13
N MET A 305 8.18 -31.99 -0.61
CA MET A 305 9.19 -31.08 -0.05
C MET A 305 8.79 -29.62 -0.28
N ILE A 306 8.29 -29.29 -1.47
CA ILE A 306 7.87 -27.92 -1.79
C ILE A 306 6.61 -27.53 -1.01
N ILE A 307 5.62 -28.41 -0.92
CA ILE A 307 4.41 -28.15 -0.13
C ILE A 307 4.78 -27.98 1.36
N ALA A 308 5.69 -28.82 1.88
CA ALA A 308 6.16 -28.71 3.26
C ALA A 308 6.92 -27.39 3.50
N LEU A 309 7.81 -26.99 2.59
CA LEU A 309 8.53 -25.72 2.69
C LEU A 309 7.59 -24.52 2.56
N LEU A 310 6.65 -24.54 1.61
CA LEU A 310 5.65 -23.50 1.43
C LEU A 310 4.77 -23.35 2.67
N GLY A 311 4.23 -24.46 3.17
CA GLY A 311 3.44 -24.48 4.40
C GLY A 311 4.24 -24.01 5.61
N GLY A 312 5.50 -24.43 5.72
CA GLY A 312 6.43 -23.97 6.76
C GLY A 312 6.71 -22.48 6.68
N VAL A 313 6.96 -21.94 5.48
CA VAL A 313 7.19 -20.51 5.26
C VAL A 313 5.98 -19.69 5.68
N ILE A 314 4.79 -20.05 5.18
CA ILE A 314 3.54 -19.37 5.51
C ILE A 314 3.25 -19.47 7.01
N ALA A 315 3.45 -20.64 7.62
CA ALA A 315 3.18 -20.85 9.04
C ALA A 315 4.12 -20.05 9.94
N ILE A 316 5.43 -20.09 9.67
CA ILE A 316 6.44 -19.34 10.44
C ILE A 316 6.18 -17.84 10.30
N LYS A 317 6.02 -17.33 9.07
CA LYS A 317 5.73 -15.90 8.85
C LYS A 317 4.43 -15.51 9.51
N SER A 318 3.38 -16.33 9.41
CA SER A 318 2.10 -16.04 10.05
C SER A 318 2.22 -15.96 11.57
N ALA A 319 2.95 -16.87 12.20
CA ALA A 319 3.20 -16.85 13.64
C ALA A 319 3.96 -15.58 14.07
N VAL A 320 5.02 -15.21 13.35
CA VAL A 320 5.81 -14.00 13.64
C VAL A 320 4.97 -12.74 13.43
N LEU A 321 4.18 -12.69 12.38
CA LEU A 321 3.31 -11.55 12.08
C LEU A 321 2.21 -11.40 13.12
N LEU A 322 1.56 -12.50 13.53
CA LEU A 322 0.57 -12.46 14.61
C LEU A 322 1.20 -11.94 15.91
N LEU A 323 2.38 -12.44 16.26
CA LEU A 323 3.14 -11.96 17.42
C LEU A 323 3.47 -10.47 17.30
N THR A 324 3.97 -10.03 16.15
CA THR A 324 4.34 -8.63 15.93
C THR A 324 3.13 -7.70 15.93
N GLY A 325 2.00 -8.14 15.37
CA GLY A 325 0.73 -7.40 15.41
C GLY A 325 0.18 -7.29 16.83
N THR A 326 0.30 -8.35 17.65
CA THR A 326 -0.07 -8.25 19.08
C THR A 326 0.85 -7.33 19.87
N LEU A 327 2.17 -7.33 19.61
CA LEU A 327 3.12 -6.41 20.24
C LEU A 327 2.83 -4.95 19.88
N THR A 328 2.30 -4.69 18.68
CA THR A 328 1.86 -3.37 18.21
C THR A 328 0.42 -3.03 18.61
N ARG A 329 -0.24 -3.88 19.41
CA ARG A 329 -1.59 -3.70 19.93
C ARG A 329 -2.69 -3.69 18.86
N LEU A 330 -2.47 -4.34 17.71
CA LEU A 330 -3.54 -4.60 16.76
C LEU A 330 -4.58 -5.55 17.37
N LYS A 331 -5.86 -5.25 17.16
CA LYS A 331 -6.93 -6.19 17.46
C LYS A 331 -6.83 -7.44 16.63
N PHE A 332 -7.46 -8.52 17.09
CA PHE A 332 -7.35 -9.83 16.46
C PHE A 332 -7.73 -9.83 14.97
N ASP A 333 -8.81 -9.15 14.59
CA ASP A 333 -9.24 -9.03 13.19
C ASP A 333 -8.27 -8.23 12.31
N GLN A 334 -7.82 -7.07 12.79
CA GLN A 334 -6.80 -6.26 12.12
C GLN A 334 -5.44 -7.00 12.06
N ASN A 335 -5.11 -7.77 13.09
CA ASN A 335 -3.89 -8.56 13.15
C ASN A 335 -3.94 -9.73 12.16
N LEU A 336 -5.07 -10.42 12.01
CA LEU A 336 -5.23 -11.44 10.97
C LEU A 336 -5.08 -10.84 9.57
N LEU A 337 -5.68 -9.67 9.33
CA LEU A 337 -5.55 -8.96 8.06
C LEU A 337 -4.10 -8.59 7.78
N PHE A 338 -3.40 -8.00 8.76
CA PHE A 338 -1.97 -7.71 8.72
C PHE A 338 -1.13 -8.96 8.44
N THR A 339 -1.42 -10.07 9.13
CA THR A 339 -0.72 -11.34 8.97
C THR A 339 -0.90 -11.94 7.60
N PHE A 340 -2.13 -12.17 7.14
CA PHE A 340 -2.37 -12.82 5.85
C PHE A 340 -1.99 -11.95 4.67
N SER A 341 -1.95 -10.62 4.85
CA SER A 341 -1.41 -9.72 3.83
C SER A 341 0.10 -9.86 3.67
N LEU A 342 0.85 -10.16 4.73
CA LEU A 342 2.32 -10.16 4.70
C LEU A 342 2.97 -11.56 4.74
N ALA A 343 2.18 -12.64 4.87
CA ALA A 343 2.68 -13.99 5.08
C ALA A 343 3.48 -14.59 3.90
N GLN A 344 3.33 -14.05 2.69
CA GLN A 344 4.06 -14.48 1.50
C GLN A 344 5.49 -13.94 1.45
N VAL A 345 6.30 -14.56 0.60
CA VAL A 345 7.65 -14.07 0.31
C VAL A 345 7.60 -13.02 -0.79
N GLY A 346 8.42 -11.98 -0.66
CA GLY A 346 8.51 -10.85 -1.59
C GLY A 346 9.40 -11.08 -2.81
N GLU A 347 9.28 -10.19 -3.79
CA GLU A 347 10.09 -10.12 -5.01
C GLU A 347 11.60 -10.04 -4.73
N PHE A 348 11.98 -9.37 -3.64
CA PHE A 348 13.38 -9.26 -3.23
C PHE A 348 14.02 -10.60 -2.88
N ALA A 349 13.25 -11.61 -2.50
CA ALA A 349 13.81 -12.93 -2.26
C ALA A 349 14.44 -13.51 -3.53
N PHE A 350 13.87 -13.29 -4.72
CA PHE A 350 14.48 -13.73 -5.98
C PHE A 350 15.84 -13.06 -6.22
N VAL A 351 15.92 -11.76 -5.98
CA VAL A 351 17.17 -11.00 -6.08
C VAL A 351 18.22 -11.55 -5.14
N LEU A 352 17.84 -11.78 -3.87
CA LEU A 352 18.73 -12.29 -2.85
C LEU A 352 19.16 -13.75 -3.15
N PHE A 353 18.26 -14.62 -3.63
CA PHE A 353 18.60 -15.99 -4.04
C PHE A 353 19.51 -16.04 -5.25
N SER A 354 19.27 -15.19 -6.25
CA SER A 354 20.15 -15.07 -7.42
C SER A 354 21.54 -14.62 -6.99
N PHE A 355 21.63 -13.62 -6.10
CA PHE A 355 22.92 -13.14 -5.63
C PHE A 355 23.64 -14.15 -4.71
N MET A 356 22.91 -14.86 -3.86
CA MET A 356 23.44 -15.99 -3.09
C MET A 356 23.99 -17.11 -3.98
N HIS A 357 23.36 -17.36 -5.13
CA HIS A 357 23.81 -18.33 -6.11
C HIS A 357 25.11 -17.89 -6.79
N GLN A 358 25.20 -16.62 -7.21
CA GLN A 358 26.42 -16.03 -7.77
C GLN A 358 27.59 -16.07 -6.76
N LEU A 359 27.31 -15.84 -5.47
CA LEU A 359 28.29 -15.89 -4.39
C LEU A 359 28.56 -17.32 -3.88
N HIS A 360 27.94 -18.34 -4.48
CA HIS A 360 28.04 -19.74 -4.05
C HIS A 360 27.75 -19.99 -2.55
N ILE A 361 26.88 -19.18 -1.96
CA ILE A 361 26.44 -19.31 -0.56
C ILE A 361 25.46 -20.49 -0.41
N VAL A 362 24.62 -20.69 -1.43
CA VAL A 362 23.59 -21.73 -1.48
C VAL A 362 23.76 -22.55 -2.75
N SER A 363 23.52 -23.87 -2.68
CA SER A 363 23.63 -24.74 -3.86
C SER A 363 22.55 -24.42 -4.90
N ALA A 364 22.83 -24.65 -6.18
CA ALA A 364 21.89 -24.42 -7.28
C ALA A 364 20.52 -25.10 -7.03
N GLN A 365 20.53 -26.34 -6.54
CA GLN A 365 19.31 -27.08 -6.22
C GLN A 365 18.45 -26.38 -5.16
N TRP A 366 19.08 -25.85 -4.09
CA TRP A 366 18.36 -25.14 -3.04
C TRP A 366 17.89 -23.76 -3.51
N THR A 367 18.68 -23.07 -4.33
CA THR A 367 18.26 -21.83 -4.98
C THR A 367 16.99 -22.04 -5.81
N ASP A 368 16.99 -23.03 -6.72
CA ASP A 368 15.83 -23.35 -7.55
C ASP A 368 14.61 -23.75 -6.71
N THR A 369 14.83 -24.53 -5.64
CA THR A 369 13.77 -24.94 -4.71
C THR A 369 13.14 -23.74 -4.03
N LEU A 370 13.97 -22.83 -3.49
CA LEU A 370 13.49 -21.66 -2.75
C LEU A 370 12.84 -20.62 -3.68
N MET A 371 13.37 -20.42 -4.89
CA MET A 371 12.72 -19.60 -5.92
C MET A 371 11.33 -20.16 -6.28
N GLY A 372 11.20 -21.48 -6.45
CA GLY A 372 9.92 -22.13 -6.68
C GLY A 372 8.93 -21.93 -5.52
N VAL A 373 9.38 -22.12 -4.27
CA VAL A 373 8.57 -21.88 -3.06
C VAL A 373 8.11 -20.42 -3.00
N THR A 374 8.99 -19.46 -3.27
CA THR A 374 8.66 -18.03 -3.32
C THR A 374 7.59 -17.73 -4.36
N ALA A 375 7.74 -18.21 -5.60
CA ALA A 375 6.77 -17.99 -6.67
C ALA A 375 5.38 -18.54 -6.34
N ILE A 376 5.31 -19.76 -5.79
CA ILE A 376 4.04 -20.36 -5.37
C ILE A 376 3.43 -19.57 -4.20
N SER A 377 4.26 -19.09 -3.26
CA SER A 377 3.79 -18.29 -2.12
C SER A 377 3.11 -16.98 -2.53
N MET A 378 3.63 -16.29 -3.56
CA MET A 378 3.04 -15.05 -4.09
C MET A 378 1.68 -15.31 -4.74
N THR A 379 1.53 -16.45 -5.42
CA THR A 379 0.25 -16.88 -6.00
C THR A 379 -0.77 -17.27 -4.92
N ALA A 380 -0.30 -17.75 -3.76
CA ALA A 380 -1.15 -18.11 -2.63
C ALA A 380 -1.74 -16.89 -1.88
N THR A 381 -1.16 -15.69 -2.00
CA THR A 381 -1.57 -14.51 -1.21
C THR A 381 -3.04 -14.13 -1.36
N PRO A 382 -3.60 -13.97 -2.59
CA PRO A 382 -5.01 -13.62 -2.72
C PRO A 382 -5.94 -14.71 -2.15
N LEU A 383 -5.52 -15.97 -2.21
CA LEU A 383 -6.25 -17.09 -1.62
C LEU A 383 -6.24 -17.04 -0.09
N LEU A 384 -5.09 -16.73 0.53
CA LEU A 384 -4.99 -16.56 1.98
C LEU A 384 -5.89 -15.42 2.48
N LEU A 385 -5.94 -14.29 1.76
CA LEU A 385 -6.83 -13.19 2.10
C LEU A 385 -8.31 -13.57 1.93
N LEU A 386 -8.66 -14.29 0.86
CA LEU A 386 -10.02 -14.79 0.66
C LEU A 386 -10.45 -15.77 1.76
N ILE A 387 -9.54 -16.65 2.20
CA ILE A 387 -9.76 -17.57 3.32
C ILE A 387 -10.01 -16.78 4.61
N ASN A 388 -9.20 -15.74 4.86
CA ASN A 388 -9.40 -14.88 6.02
C ASN A 388 -10.79 -14.24 6.02
N GLU A 389 -11.19 -13.65 4.90
CA GLU A 389 -12.47 -12.94 4.75
C GLU A 389 -13.70 -13.85 4.82
N ARG A 390 -13.66 -15.03 4.18
CA ARG A 390 -14.83 -15.91 4.09
C ARG A 390 -14.93 -16.93 5.22
N LEU A 391 -13.82 -17.35 5.80
CA LEU A 391 -13.81 -18.48 6.74
C LEU A 391 -13.40 -18.08 8.16
N ILE A 392 -12.41 -17.21 8.31
CA ILE A 392 -11.82 -16.90 9.62
C ILE A 392 -12.53 -15.72 10.28
N LEU A 393 -12.59 -14.56 9.62
CA LEU A 393 -13.21 -13.35 10.16
C LEU A 393 -14.68 -13.54 10.56
N PRO A 394 -15.55 -14.25 9.80
CA PRO A 394 -16.94 -14.44 10.21
C PRO A 394 -17.09 -15.30 11.48
N ARG A 395 -16.09 -16.11 11.83
CA ARG A 395 -16.14 -17.03 12.98
C ARG A 395 -15.36 -16.53 14.19
N PHE A 396 -14.27 -15.79 13.97
CA PHE A 396 -13.31 -15.39 15.00
C PHE A 396 -13.00 -13.89 15.02
N GLY A 397 -13.48 -13.12 14.04
CA GLY A 397 -13.34 -11.66 14.01
C GLY A 397 -14.20 -10.97 15.06
N THR A 398 -14.07 -9.64 15.17
CA THR A 398 -14.95 -8.84 16.03
C THR A 398 -16.39 -9.16 15.67
N PRO A 399 -17.20 -9.73 16.58
CA PRO A 399 -18.57 -10.08 16.25
C PRO A 399 -19.27 -8.81 15.77
N GLU A 400 -19.90 -8.88 14.60
CA GLU A 400 -21.02 -7.99 14.30
C GLU A 400 -21.96 -8.12 15.49
N ARG A 401 -21.93 -7.13 16.37
CA ARG A 401 -22.93 -7.01 17.41
C ARG A 401 -24.19 -6.56 16.67
N VAL A 402 -24.81 -7.49 15.94
CA VAL A 402 -26.25 -7.52 15.85
C VAL A 402 -26.66 -7.72 17.30
N GLU A 403 -27.10 -6.65 17.95
CA GLU A 403 -27.86 -6.80 19.19
C GLU A 403 -28.96 -7.82 18.89
N LYS A 404 -28.78 -9.05 19.38
CA LYS A 404 -29.85 -10.02 19.42
C LYS A 404 -30.95 -9.39 20.28
N ALA A 405 -32.08 -9.16 19.63
CA ALA A 405 -33.35 -8.65 20.15
C ALA A 405 -33.58 -8.82 21.66
N ALA A 406 -33.52 -7.69 22.37
CA ALA A 406 -34.39 -7.22 23.46
C ALA A 406 -33.81 -5.84 23.84
N ASP A 407 -34.34 -4.69 23.45
CA ASP A 407 -35.74 -4.26 23.38
C ASP A 407 -36.02 -3.47 22.10
N ALA A 408 -37.20 -3.66 21.54
CA ALA A 408 -37.72 -2.81 20.47
C ALA A 408 -38.03 -1.41 21.02
N ILE A 409 -37.08 -0.50 20.92
CA ILE A 409 -37.36 0.94 20.76
C ILE A 409 -36.45 1.48 19.65
N ASP A 410 -36.98 1.31 18.44
CA ASP A 410 -36.94 2.24 17.31
C ASP A 410 -36.06 3.51 17.46
N LEU A 411 -34.80 3.41 17.04
CA LEU A 411 -34.00 4.56 16.59
C LEU A 411 -33.33 4.17 15.27
N GLN A 412 -34.14 4.20 14.21
CA GLN A 412 -33.63 4.25 12.84
C GLN A 412 -33.25 5.69 12.56
N HIS A 413 -31.96 5.93 12.40
CA HIS A 413 -31.45 7.27 12.12
C HIS A 413 -31.80 7.68 10.68
N PRO A 414 -32.17 8.94 10.44
CA PRO A 414 -32.49 9.41 9.09
C PRO A 414 -31.24 9.50 8.18
N VAL A 415 -30.04 9.40 8.76
CA VAL A 415 -28.76 9.55 8.06
C VAL A 415 -27.88 8.32 8.29
N ILE A 416 -27.34 7.78 7.21
CA ILE A 416 -26.25 6.79 7.24
C ILE A 416 -24.97 7.48 6.78
N LEU A 417 -23.90 7.34 7.54
CA LEU A 417 -22.57 7.86 7.22
C LEU A 417 -21.62 6.68 6.96
N ALA A 418 -21.28 6.46 5.69
CA ALA A 418 -20.33 5.43 5.29
C ALA A 418 -18.91 6.01 5.22
N GLY A 419 -18.04 5.58 6.13
CA GLY A 419 -16.66 6.05 6.25
C GLY A 419 -16.50 7.17 7.27
N PHE A 420 -15.72 6.92 8.33
CA PHE A 420 -15.38 7.89 9.37
C PHE A 420 -13.90 8.31 9.28
N GLY A 421 -13.46 8.68 8.07
CA GLY A 421 -12.17 9.33 7.83
C GLY A 421 -12.17 10.81 8.25
N PRO A 422 -11.15 11.61 7.90
CA PRO A 422 -11.11 13.04 8.21
C PRO A 422 -12.40 13.77 7.81
N PHE A 423 -12.82 13.63 6.55
CA PHE A 423 -14.05 14.23 6.04
C PHE A 423 -15.31 13.74 6.75
N GLY A 424 -15.52 12.42 6.84
CA GLY A 424 -16.69 11.83 7.49
C GLY A 424 -16.77 12.15 8.98
N SER A 425 -15.63 12.22 9.67
CA SER A 425 -15.57 12.55 11.09
C SER A 425 -16.05 13.96 11.40
N THR A 426 -15.73 14.94 10.53
CA THR A 426 -16.23 16.30 10.66
C THR A 426 -17.73 16.35 10.44
N VAL A 427 -18.23 15.69 9.39
CA VAL A 427 -19.68 15.60 9.11
C VAL A 427 -20.41 14.98 10.31
N GLY A 428 -19.94 13.84 10.82
CA GLY A 428 -20.56 13.13 11.92
C GLY A 428 -20.59 13.94 13.22
N ARG A 429 -19.49 14.65 13.55
CA ARG A 429 -19.44 15.58 14.69
C ARG A 429 -20.40 16.75 14.52
N PHE A 430 -20.42 17.36 13.33
CA PHE A 430 -21.31 18.48 13.04
C PHE A 430 -22.79 18.11 13.17
N LEU A 431 -23.20 16.98 12.58
CA LEU A 431 -24.58 16.49 12.66
C LEU A 431 -25.00 16.22 14.11
N ARG A 432 -24.13 15.54 14.87
CA ARG A 432 -24.38 15.25 16.28
C ARG A 432 -24.50 16.51 17.12
N ALA A 433 -23.64 17.52 16.91
CA ALA A 433 -23.72 18.79 17.61
C ALA A 433 -25.00 19.59 17.31
N ASN A 434 -25.70 19.26 16.23
CA ASN A 434 -27.01 19.82 15.89
C ASN A 434 -28.19 18.91 16.30
N GLY A 435 -27.93 17.84 17.04
CA GLY A 435 -28.94 16.89 17.51
C GLY A 435 -29.41 15.89 16.44
N ILE A 436 -28.65 15.72 15.35
CA ILE A 436 -28.91 14.69 14.34
C ILE A 436 -28.00 13.50 14.60
N GLU A 437 -28.60 12.39 15.01
CA GLU A 437 -27.89 11.12 15.13
C GLU A 437 -27.79 10.44 13.76
N ALA A 438 -26.62 9.90 13.46
CA ALA A 438 -26.34 9.17 12.23
C ALA A 438 -25.87 7.75 12.55
N THR A 439 -26.28 6.78 11.74
CA THR A 439 -25.71 5.43 11.78
C THR A 439 -24.39 5.42 11.00
N ILE A 440 -23.28 5.11 11.67
CA ILE A 440 -21.96 5.12 11.04
C ILE A 440 -21.57 3.70 10.60
N LEU A 441 -21.08 3.56 9.38
CA LEU A 441 -20.45 2.34 8.86
C LEU A 441 -18.95 2.58 8.72
N ASP A 442 -18.13 1.73 9.35
CA ASP A 442 -16.66 1.81 9.22
C ASP A 442 -16.04 0.41 9.19
N ASN A 443 -14.99 0.24 8.37
CA ASN A 443 -14.29 -1.04 8.18
C ASN A 443 -13.06 -1.18 9.10
N ASP A 444 -12.75 -0.18 9.92
CA ASP A 444 -11.65 -0.18 10.89
C ASP A 444 -12.19 -0.48 12.30
N SER A 445 -11.99 -1.70 12.79
CA SER A 445 -12.53 -2.14 14.08
C SER A 445 -11.94 -1.37 15.28
N ASP A 446 -10.72 -0.84 15.17
CA ASP A 446 -10.13 0.00 16.20
C ASP A 446 -10.86 1.35 16.28
N ARG A 447 -11.16 1.93 15.12
CA ARG A 447 -11.96 3.16 15.00
C ARG A 447 -13.38 2.96 15.50
N VAL A 448 -14.04 1.86 15.15
CA VAL A 448 -15.42 1.54 15.58
C VAL A 448 -15.56 1.59 17.11
N ASP A 449 -14.62 1.00 17.85
CA ASP A 449 -14.68 1.01 19.31
C ASP A 449 -14.43 2.40 19.90
N MET A 450 -13.52 3.17 19.30
CA MET A 450 -13.31 4.56 19.69
C MET A 450 -14.61 5.36 19.54
N LEU A 451 -15.30 5.21 18.41
CA LEU A 451 -16.55 5.91 18.12
C LEU A 451 -17.69 5.48 19.03
N ARG A 452 -17.80 4.17 19.33
CA ARG A 452 -18.76 3.65 20.31
C ARG A 452 -18.50 4.23 21.71
N LYS A 453 -17.24 4.32 22.14
CA LYS A 453 -16.84 4.98 23.40
C LYS A 453 -17.06 6.49 23.40
N MET A 454 -17.26 7.09 22.23
CA MET A 454 -17.67 8.49 22.09
C MET A 454 -19.20 8.64 22.06
N GLY A 455 -19.96 7.56 22.01
CA GLY A 455 -21.43 7.56 22.01
C GLY A 455 -22.08 7.48 20.62
N PHE A 456 -21.32 7.21 19.55
CA PHE A 456 -21.91 7.02 18.23
C PHE A 456 -22.45 5.59 18.04
N LYS A 457 -23.57 5.46 17.31
CA LYS A 457 -24.05 4.16 16.81
C LYS A 457 -23.24 3.76 15.58
N VAL A 458 -22.34 2.79 15.75
CA VAL A 458 -21.40 2.38 14.70
C VAL A 458 -21.49 0.88 14.42
N PHE A 459 -21.66 0.55 13.15
CA PHE A 459 -21.59 -0.80 12.61
C PHE A 459 -20.21 -1.03 11.99
N TYR A 460 -19.63 -2.17 12.33
CA TYR A 460 -18.38 -2.62 11.76
C TYR A 460 -18.66 -3.40 10.48
N GLY A 461 -18.07 -2.99 9.37
CA GLY A 461 -18.21 -3.72 8.11
C GLY A 461 -17.92 -2.88 6.86
N ASP A 462 -17.77 -3.58 5.74
CA ASP A 462 -17.66 -2.97 4.42
C ASP A 462 -19.02 -2.41 3.98
N ALA A 463 -19.09 -1.09 3.77
CA ALA A 463 -20.31 -0.42 3.36
C ALA A 463 -20.78 -0.80 1.93
N THR A 464 -19.93 -1.41 1.10
CA THR A 464 -20.34 -1.91 -0.23
C THR A 464 -21.19 -3.19 -0.14
N ARG A 465 -21.25 -3.82 1.04
CA ARG A 465 -22.04 -5.03 1.27
C ARG A 465 -23.50 -4.70 1.58
N VAL A 466 -24.41 -5.30 0.82
CA VAL A 466 -25.86 -5.03 0.88
C VAL A 466 -26.46 -5.40 2.24
N ASP A 467 -26.02 -6.50 2.83
CA ASP A 467 -26.48 -6.95 4.15
C ASP A 467 -26.09 -5.97 5.25
N ILE A 468 -24.89 -5.40 5.19
CA ILE A 468 -24.42 -4.37 6.13
C ILE A 468 -25.20 -3.05 5.93
N LEU A 469 -25.44 -2.62 4.70
CA LEU A 469 -26.26 -1.44 4.42
C LEU A 469 -27.69 -1.59 4.97
N LYS A 470 -28.32 -2.74 4.74
CA LYS A 470 -29.65 -3.03 5.30
C LYS A 470 -29.66 -3.03 6.82
N ALA A 471 -28.66 -3.68 7.45
CA ALA A 471 -28.52 -3.68 8.90
C ALA A 471 -28.31 -2.27 9.48
N ALA A 472 -27.67 -1.37 8.73
CA ALA A 472 -27.51 0.04 9.09
C ALA A 472 -28.79 0.87 8.97
N GLY A 473 -29.87 0.31 8.40
CA GLY A 473 -31.16 0.98 8.21
C GLY A 473 -31.35 1.61 6.83
N ALA A 474 -30.60 1.17 5.80
CA ALA A 474 -30.70 1.74 4.45
C ALA A 474 -32.09 1.62 3.83
N ASP A 475 -32.94 0.72 4.33
CA ASP A 475 -34.34 0.58 3.89
C ASP A 475 -35.26 1.73 4.36
N GLN A 476 -34.88 2.50 5.39
CA GLN A 476 -35.71 3.58 5.95
C GLN A 476 -34.99 4.92 6.12
N ALA A 477 -33.65 4.93 6.03
CA ALA A 477 -32.89 6.16 6.07
C ALA A 477 -33.31 7.10 4.93
N LYS A 478 -33.12 8.41 5.13
CA LYS A 478 -33.43 9.43 4.12
C LYS A 478 -32.18 9.78 3.31
N ILE A 479 -31.04 9.83 3.98
CA ILE A 479 -29.78 10.31 3.40
C ILE A 479 -28.67 9.28 3.62
N LEU A 480 -27.93 8.96 2.56
CA LEU A 480 -26.67 8.23 2.62
C LEU A 480 -25.52 9.18 2.29
N ILE A 481 -24.60 9.34 3.24
CA ILE A 481 -23.37 10.11 3.07
C ILE A 481 -22.25 9.12 2.75
N ALA A 482 -21.80 9.12 1.49
CA ALA A 482 -20.69 8.30 1.01
C ALA A 482 -19.36 9.05 1.20
N ALA A 483 -18.70 8.79 2.34
CA ALA A 483 -17.49 9.47 2.79
C ALA A 483 -16.27 8.53 2.92
N ILE A 484 -16.26 7.42 2.18
CA ILE A 484 -15.14 6.47 2.16
C ILE A 484 -13.93 7.12 1.47
N GLY A 485 -12.73 6.80 1.98
CA GLY A 485 -11.46 7.35 1.52
C GLY A 485 -11.18 7.11 0.03
N SER A 486 -11.35 5.88 -0.46
CA SER A 486 -11.11 5.49 -1.86
C SER A 486 -12.27 5.94 -2.77
N PRO A 487 -12.00 6.72 -3.84
CA PRO A 487 -13.00 7.10 -4.84
C PRO A 487 -13.71 5.91 -5.49
N GLU A 488 -12.98 4.83 -5.79
CA GLU A 488 -13.49 3.63 -6.44
C GLU A 488 -14.53 2.90 -5.57
N ILE A 489 -14.24 2.77 -4.27
CA ILE A 489 -15.15 2.13 -3.31
C ILE A 489 -16.36 3.01 -3.04
N ASN A 490 -16.16 4.34 -2.96
CA ASN A 490 -17.28 5.28 -2.88
C ASN A 490 -18.20 5.14 -4.10
N LYS A 491 -17.63 4.98 -5.30
CA LYS A 491 -18.38 4.74 -6.54
C LYS A 491 -19.16 3.43 -6.51
N GLU A 492 -18.55 2.34 -6.05
CA GLU A 492 -19.23 1.05 -5.89
C GLU A 492 -20.39 1.14 -4.88
N LEU A 493 -20.18 1.82 -3.75
CA LEU A 493 -21.23 2.08 -2.75
C LEU A 493 -22.39 2.87 -3.36
N VAL A 494 -22.10 3.96 -4.08
CA VAL A 494 -23.11 4.80 -4.74
C VAL A 494 -23.92 3.99 -5.74
N ASP A 495 -23.25 3.24 -6.63
CA ASP A 495 -23.92 2.45 -7.67
C ASP A 495 -24.89 1.42 -7.06
N LYS A 496 -24.42 0.66 -6.05
CA LYS A 496 -25.28 -0.29 -5.32
C LYS A 496 -26.43 0.41 -4.59
N ALA A 497 -26.18 1.55 -3.97
CA ALA A 497 -27.20 2.29 -3.25
C ALA A 497 -28.29 2.83 -4.18
N GLN A 498 -27.93 3.38 -5.35
CA GLN A 498 -28.89 3.84 -6.36
C GLN A 498 -29.76 2.68 -6.89
N GLN A 499 -29.16 1.50 -7.10
CA GLN A 499 -29.88 0.33 -7.62
C GLN A 499 -30.83 -0.29 -6.59
N LEU A 500 -30.43 -0.39 -5.32
CA LEU A 500 -31.15 -1.13 -4.30
C LEU A 500 -32.05 -0.27 -3.41
N PHE A 501 -31.70 1.00 -3.23
CA PHE A 501 -32.40 1.94 -2.34
C PHE A 501 -32.68 3.26 -3.07
N PRO A 502 -33.55 3.26 -4.10
CA PRO A 502 -33.81 4.44 -4.93
C PRO A 502 -34.46 5.62 -4.18
N HIS A 503 -34.91 5.41 -2.94
CA HIS A 503 -35.45 6.44 -2.07
C HIS A 503 -34.37 7.19 -1.28
N LEU A 504 -33.15 6.65 -1.19
CA LEU A 504 -32.04 7.30 -0.47
C LEU A 504 -31.52 8.48 -1.28
N GLU A 505 -31.44 9.62 -0.62
CA GLU A 505 -30.72 10.77 -1.15
C GLU A 505 -29.22 10.60 -0.86
N ILE A 506 -28.43 10.48 -1.93
CA ILE A 506 -27.01 10.16 -1.83
C ILE A 506 -26.20 11.44 -1.94
N MET A 507 -25.37 11.70 -0.92
CA MET A 507 -24.45 12.83 -0.85
C MET A 507 -23.02 12.29 -0.79
N VAL A 508 -22.17 12.64 -1.76
CA VAL A 508 -20.88 11.95 -1.96
C VAL A 508 -19.69 12.87 -1.78
N ARG A 509 -18.65 12.33 -1.13
CA ARG A 509 -17.29 12.89 -1.11
C ARG A 509 -16.56 12.53 -2.40
N ALA A 510 -16.07 13.54 -3.10
CA ALA A 510 -15.10 13.44 -4.19
C ALA A 510 -13.72 13.91 -3.70
N GLU A 511 -12.64 13.21 -4.02
CA GLU A 511 -11.30 13.63 -3.62
C GLU A 511 -10.80 14.77 -4.52
N ASN A 512 -11.05 14.67 -5.83
CA ASN A 512 -10.63 15.67 -6.80
C ASN A 512 -11.73 15.99 -7.84
N ARG A 513 -11.38 16.76 -8.89
CA ARG A 513 -12.33 17.16 -9.95
C ARG A 513 -12.73 16.00 -10.87
N PHE A 514 -11.83 15.07 -11.13
CA PHE A 514 -12.10 13.92 -12.00
C PHE A 514 -13.11 12.98 -11.34
N ASP A 515 -12.94 12.67 -10.04
CA ASP A 515 -13.93 11.85 -9.33
C ASP A 515 -15.30 12.54 -9.29
N ALA A 516 -15.33 13.87 -9.15
CA ALA A 516 -16.57 14.62 -9.20
C ALA A 516 -17.28 14.49 -10.56
N TYR A 517 -16.54 14.48 -11.68
CA TYR A 517 -17.12 14.21 -13.00
C TYR A 517 -17.70 12.80 -13.08
N GLU A 518 -17.02 11.80 -12.53
CA GLU A 518 -17.55 10.42 -12.52
C GLU A 518 -18.88 10.33 -11.76
N PHE A 519 -19.02 11.03 -10.62
CA PHE A 519 -20.29 11.07 -9.90
C PHE A 519 -21.38 11.86 -10.64
N MET A 520 -21.01 12.92 -11.39
CA MET A 520 -21.96 13.63 -12.27
C MET A 520 -22.47 12.75 -13.39
N ASP A 521 -21.59 11.93 -13.99
CA ASP A 521 -21.96 10.96 -15.03
C ASP A 521 -22.90 9.87 -14.49
N MET A 522 -22.81 9.55 -13.20
CA MET A 522 -23.77 8.70 -12.47
C MET A 522 -25.09 9.40 -12.11
N GLY A 523 -25.26 10.66 -12.50
CA GLY A 523 -26.48 11.44 -12.30
C GLY A 523 -26.64 12.04 -10.89
N LEU A 524 -25.58 12.04 -10.07
CA LEU A 524 -25.61 12.67 -8.75
C LEU A 524 -25.53 14.20 -8.85
N LYS A 525 -26.26 14.88 -7.95
CA LYS A 525 -26.25 16.35 -7.83
C LYS A 525 -25.48 16.84 -6.61
N ASP A 526 -25.56 16.10 -5.51
CA ASP A 526 -24.97 16.47 -4.22
C ASP A 526 -23.54 15.91 -4.08
N ILE A 527 -22.60 16.58 -4.74
CA ILE A 527 -21.18 16.18 -4.82
C ILE A 527 -20.30 17.21 -4.09
N TYR A 528 -19.48 16.74 -3.16
CA TYR A 528 -18.66 17.57 -2.28
C TYR A 528 -17.18 17.19 -2.41
N ARG A 529 -16.35 18.13 -2.87
CA ARG A 529 -14.91 17.93 -2.99
C ARG A 529 -14.22 18.08 -1.64
N GLU A 530 -13.43 17.12 -1.21
CA GLU A 530 -12.89 17.03 0.15
C GLU A 530 -12.11 18.26 0.63
N THR A 531 -12.64 18.93 1.65
CA THR A 531 -11.97 19.91 2.52
C THR A 531 -12.72 20.01 3.86
N LEU A 532 -12.18 20.77 4.84
CA LEU A 532 -12.91 21.12 6.07
C LEU A 532 -14.24 21.83 5.75
N ASP A 533 -14.19 22.95 5.04
CA ASP A 533 -15.39 23.75 4.72
C ASP A 533 -16.46 22.97 3.96
N THR A 534 -16.06 22.07 3.06
CA THR A 534 -17.00 21.26 2.28
C THR A 534 -17.60 20.12 3.09
N SER A 535 -16.88 19.57 4.07
CA SER A 535 -17.45 18.60 5.02
C SER A 535 -18.54 19.26 5.87
N VAL A 536 -18.32 20.49 6.33
CA VAL A 536 -19.33 21.27 7.05
C VAL A 536 -20.47 21.67 6.12
N ARG A 537 -20.18 22.08 4.88
CA ARG A 537 -21.20 22.38 3.87
C ARG A 537 -22.11 21.19 3.57
N LEU A 538 -21.54 19.98 3.45
CA LEU A 538 -22.33 18.75 3.31
C LEU A 538 -23.25 18.60 4.52
N GLY A 539 -22.72 18.75 5.73
CA GLY A 539 -23.52 18.75 6.95
C GLY A 539 -24.66 19.78 6.95
N ILE A 540 -24.40 21.02 6.49
CA ILE A 540 -25.42 22.08 6.36
C ILE A 540 -26.53 21.64 5.39
N ASP A 541 -26.16 21.09 4.23
CA ASP A 541 -27.13 20.63 3.24
C ASP A 541 -27.93 19.41 3.75
N VAL A 542 -27.33 18.53 4.56
CA VAL A 542 -28.04 17.46 5.28
C VAL A 542 -29.08 18.06 6.22
N LEU A 543 -28.72 19.02 7.07
CA LEU A 543 -29.67 19.68 7.97
C LEU A 543 -30.83 20.32 7.17
N PHE A 544 -30.51 21.01 6.07
CA PHE A 544 -31.52 21.61 5.21
C PHE A 544 -32.49 20.57 4.64
N LYS A 545 -31.98 19.45 4.11
CA LYS A 545 -32.81 18.33 3.60
C LYS A 545 -33.63 17.64 4.69
N LEU A 546 -33.17 17.66 5.94
CA LEU A 546 -33.93 17.19 7.11
C LEU A 546 -34.98 18.20 7.61
N GLY A 547 -35.10 19.37 6.99
CA GLY A 547 -36.12 20.37 7.28
C GLY A 547 -35.65 21.55 8.13
N PHE A 548 -34.35 21.65 8.42
CA PHE A 548 -33.82 22.84 9.09
C PHE A 548 -33.79 24.02 8.12
N ARG A 549 -33.97 25.22 8.68
CA ARG A 549 -33.86 26.46 7.92
C ARG A 549 -32.43 26.65 7.41
N ARG A 550 -32.28 27.00 6.13
CA ARG A 550 -30.95 27.14 5.49
C ARG A 550 -30.05 28.14 6.21
N TYR A 551 -30.61 29.28 6.62
CA TYR A 551 -29.88 30.29 7.39
C TYR A 551 -29.36 29.74 8.73
N SER A 552 -30.24 29.09 9.50
CA SER A 552 -29.88 28.51 10.80
C SER A 552 -28.82 27.42 10.67
N ALA A 553 -28.97 26.52 9.69
CA ALA A 553 -27.98 25.49 9.40
C ALA A 553 -26.62 26.09 9.00
N THR A 554 -26.63 27.12 8.14
CA THR A 554 -25.39 27.80 7.70
C THR A 554 -24.67 28.48 8.86
N ARG A 555 -25.41 29.16 9.74
CA ARG A 555 -24.85 29.78 10.95
C ARG A 555 -24.27 28.73 11.90
N ALA A 556 -24.98 27.62 12.12
CA ALA A 556 -24.46 26.51 12.92
C ALA A 556 -23.15 25.97 12.33
N GLY A 557 -23.04 25.86 11.00
CA GLY A 557 -21.80 25.47 10.34
C GLY A 557 -20.66 26.46 10.55
N GLN A 558 -20.91 27.77 10.45
CA GLN A 558 -19.90 28.80 10.72
C GLN A 558 -19.43 28.76 12.19
N ASN A 559 -20.36 28.58 13.13
CA ASN A 559 -20.02 28.45 14.55
C ASN A 559 -19.21 27.19 14.82
N PHE A 560 -19.59 26.05 14.21
CA PHE A 560 -18.83 24.80 14.31
C PHE A 560 -17.40 24.98 13.82
N ILE A 561 -17.17 25.57 12.63
CA ILE A 561 -15.81 25.82 12.11
C ILE A 561 -15.00 26.66 13.11
N LYS A 562 -15.61 27.73 13.65
CA LYS A 562 -14.97 28.61 14.63
C LYS A 562 -14.58 27.85 15.91
N TYR A 563 -15.45 26.99 16.41
CA TYR A 563 -15.20 26.21 17.63
C TYR A 563 -14.16 25.10 17.39
N ASP A 564 -14.22 24.39 16.27
CA ASP A 564 -13.26 23.36 15.88
C ASP A 564 -11.84 23.95 15.73
N GLU A 565 -11.70 25.09 15.04
CA GLU A 565 -10.40 25.78 14.92
C GLU A 565 -9.86 26.27 16.28
N ALA A 566 -10.74 26.74 17.17
CA ALA A 566 -10.36 27.16 18.51
C ALA A 566 -9.91 25.96 19.36
N ALA A 567 -10.64 24.84 19.30
CA ALA A 567 -10.30 23.60 19.98
C ALA A 567 -8.94 23.05 19.48
N MET A 568 -8.70 23.09 18.16
CA MET A 568 -7.43 22.66 17.56
C MET A 568 -6.23 23.39 18.17
N ARG A 569 -6.32 24.72 18.37
CA ARG A 569 -5.25 25.52 18.99
C ARG A 569 -4.97 25.10 20.44
N GLN A 570 -5.97 24.65 21.17
CA GLN A 570 -5.80 24.15 22.54
C GLN A 570 -5.20 22.73 22.57
N LEU A 571 -5.65 21.88 21.65
CA LEU A 571 -5.25 20.47 21.55
C LEU A 571 -3.79 20.26 21.15
N VAL A 572 -3.18 21.20 20.41
CA VAL A 572 -1.76 21.12 20.00
C VAL A 572 -0.81 20.90 21.19
N THR A 573 -1.11 21.50 22.34
CA THR A 573 -0.27 21.47 23.54
C THR A 573 0.00 20.05 24.06
N HIS A 574 -0.97 19.14 23.89
CA HIS A 574 -0.91 17.77 24.41
C HIS A 574 -0.88 16.71 23.31
N ARG A 575 -0.61 17.08 22.06
CA ARG A 575 -0.71 16.18 20.89
C ARG A 575 0.20 14.94 20.93
N HIS A 576 1.23 14.94 21.77
CA HIS A 576 2.21 13.84 21.86
C HIS A 576 1.93 12.86 23.01
N ASP A 577 0.96 13.16 23.89
CA ASP A 577 0.49 12.24 24.95
C ASP A 577 -0.91 11.75 24.57
N GLU A 578 -0.99 10.51 24.10
CA GLU A 578 -2.23 9.91 23.57
C GLU A 578 -3.37 9.89 24.61
N SER A 579 -3.05 9.64 25.87
CA SER A 579 -4.06 9.50 26.92
C SER A 579 -4.69 10.86 27.27
N ILE A 580 -3.86 11.88 27.43
CA ILE A 580 -4.28 13.25 27.72
C ILE A 580 -4.96 13.86 26.48
N TYR A 581 -4.44 13.57 25.29
CA TYR A 581 -5.02 14.04 24.03
C TYR A 581 -6.44 13.49 23.84
N ILE A 582 -6.66 12.18 24.00
CA ILE A 582 -8.00 11.59 23.85
C ILE A 582 -8.98 12.17 24.86
N PHE A 583 -8.56 12.36 26.11
CA PHE A 583 -9.39 12.98 27.14
C PHE A 583 -9.78 14.41 26.75
N ASN A 584 -8.80 15.23 26.35
CA ASN A 584 -9.04 16.62 25.95
C ASN A 584 -9.92 16.72 24.70
N VAL A 585 -9.74 15.85 23.70
CA VAL A 585 -10.58 15.81 22.50
C VAL A 585 -12.04 15.54 22.86
N LYS A 586 -12.30 14.56 23.75
CA LYS A 586 -13.66 14.28 24.22
C LYS A 586 -14.29 15.48 24.91
N GLU A 587 -13.52 16.17 25.75
CA GLU A 587 -14.02 17.35 26.46
C GLU A 587 -14.29 18.53 25.51
N GLN A 588 -13.44 18.73 24.50
CA GLN A 588 -13.67 19.75 23.46
C GLN A 588 -14.90 19.44 22.62
N ILE A 589 -15.11 18.18 22.22
CA ILE A 589 -16.33 17.78 21.49
C ILE A 589 -17.57 18.03 22.35
N ARG A 590 -17.52 17.69 23.64
CA ARG A 590 -18.63 17.95 24.58
C ARG A 590 -18.91 19.44 24.74
N LEU A 591 -17.86 20.25 24.85
CA LEU A 591 -17.97 21.71 24.95
C LEU A 591 -18.56 22.31 23.67
N GLU A 592 -18.11 21.86 22.51
CA GLU A 592 -18.61 22.26 21.19
C GLU A 592 -20.10 21.92 21.03
N GLU A 593 -20.51 20.70 21.39
CA GLU A 593 -21.93 20.28 21.42
C GLU A 593 -22.76 21.18 22.34
N GLN A 594 -22.25 21.51 23.52
CA GLN A 594 -22.92 22.42 24.46
C GLN A 594 -23.03 23.85 23.93
N LEU A 595 -21.97 24.38 23.32
CA LEU A 595 -21.96 25.73 22.74
C LEU A 595 -22.96 25.85 21.58
N LEU A 596 -22.98 24.86 20.68
CA LEU A 596 -23.93 24.84 19.57
C LEU A 596 -25.38 24.64 20.03
N THR A 597 -25.59 23.82 21.07
CA THR A 597 -26.92 23.67 21.68
C THR A 597 -27.39 24.98 22.32
N ASN A 598 -26.53 25.65 23.08
CA ASN A 598 -26.84 26.95 23.70
C ASN A 598 -27.11 28.02 22.64
N ASP A 599 -26.32 28.09 21.57
CA ASP A 599 -26.53 29.02 20.46
C ASP A 599 -27.88 28.78 19.76
N ARG A 600 -28.32 27.51 19.69
CA ARG A 600 -29.63 27.13 19.14
C ARG A 600 -30.79 27.54 20.05
N GLU A 601 -30.62 27.40 21.36
CA GLU A 601 -31.66 27.73 22.36
C GLU A 601 -31.75 29.24 22.65
N ALA A 602 -30.65 29.98 22.52
CA ALA A 602 -30.58 31.40 22.82
C ALA A 602 -31.19 32.31 21.75
N ASP A 603 -31.48 31.81 20.55
CA ASP A 603 -31.90 32.63 19.41
C ASP A 603 -33.28 32.23 18.84
N PRO A 604 -34.38 32.90 19.26
CA PRO A 604 -35.76 32.56 18.89
C PRO A 604 -36.16 33.07 17.48
N THR A 605 -35.22 33.23 16.55
CA THR A 605 -35.46 33.73 15.17
C THR A 605 -36.14 32.71 14.24
N LEU A 606 -36.97 31.82 14.81
CA LEU A 606 -37.94 30.96 14.13
C LEU A 606 -38.90 31.75 13.20
N ASN A 607 -39.01 33.08 13.36
CA ASN A 607 -39.98 33.94 12.63
C ASN A 607 -39.37 35.00 11.69
N ASP A 608 -38.04 35.08 11.49
CA ASP A 608 -37.47 36.11 10.60
C ASP A 608 -37.42 35.64 9.14
N HIS A 609 -38.51 35.73 8.38
CA HIS A 609 -38.61 35.28 6.98
C HIS A 609 -37.81 36.11 5.95
N ALA A 610 -36.94 37.05 6.36
CA ALA A 610 -36.28 37.99 5.45
C ALA A 610 -35.36 37.33 4.40
N TRP A 611 -34.81 36.14 4.67
CA TRP A 611 -33.84 35.46 3.80
C TRP A 611 -34.39 34.29 2.96
N ASP A 612 -35.59 33.77 3.25
CA ASP A 612 -36.16 32.59 2.56
C ASP A 612 -37.25 32.93 1.54
N SER A 613 -37.25 34.15 1.01
CA SER A 613 -38.27 34.52 0.05
C SER A 613 -37.95 33.94 -1.34
N ASP A 614 -38.54 32.79 -1.66
CA ASP A 614 -38.68 32.28 -3.03
C ASP A 614 -39.41 33.26 -3.97
N ARG A 615 -39.94 34.36 -3.43
CA ARG A 615 -40.57 35.47 -4.17
C ARG A 615 -39.67 36.12 -5.24
N PHE A 616 -38.36 35.91 -5.21
CA PHE A 616 -37.44 36.47 -6.22
C PHE A 616 -36.93 35.48 -7.27
N VAL A 617 -37.28 34.19 -7.17
CA VAL A 617 -36.95 33.22 -8.22
C VAL A 617 -38.05 33.27 -9.29
N LYS A 618 -37.86 34.12 -10.31
CA LYS A 618 -38.64 33.97 -11.54
C LYS A 618 -38.29 32.60 -12.16
N PRO A 619 -39.27 31.76 -12.53
CA PRO A 619 -38.98 30.58 -13.32
C PRO A 619 -38.41 31.03 -14.67
N SER A 620 -37.20 30.58 -15.00
CA SER A 620 -36.62 30.80 -16.33
C SER A 620 -37.50 30.09 -17.35
N THR A 621 -38.31 30.87 -18.06
CA THR A 621 -39.06 30.42 -19.23
C THR A 621 -38.13 30.54 -20.43
N ASP A 622 -37.16 29.66 -20.54
CA ASP A 622 -36.46 29.41 -21.81
C ASP A 622 -36.22 27.90 -21.90
N GLY A 623 -37.08 27.23 -22.66
CA GLY A 623 -36.84 25.87 -23.14
C GLY A 623 -35.71 25.87 -24.18
N PRO A 624 -35.08 24.71 -24.43
CA PRO A 624 -33.99 24.64 -25.41
C PRO A 624 -34.54 24.94 -26.80
N ALA A 625 -34.03 25.99 -27.44
CA ALA A 625 -34.12 26.14 -28.89
C ALA A 625 -33.34 24.99 -29.55
N LYS A 626 -33.95 24.45 -30.60
CA LYS A 626 -33.58 23.24 -31.38
C LYS A 626 -32.11 23.03 -31.67
#